data_AF-A0A0J7KVB8-F1
#
_entry.id   AF-A0A0J7KVB8-F1
#
_cell.length_a   1.000
_cell.length_b   1.000
_cell.length_c   1.000
_cell.angle_alpha   90.00
_cell.angle_beta   90.00
_cell.angle_gamma   90.00
#
_symmetry.space_group_name_H-M   'P 1'
#
loop_
_entity.id
_entity.type
_entity.pdbx_description
1 polymer ?
#
loop_
_entity_poly.entity_id
_entity_poly.type
_entity_poly.pdbx_seq_one_letter_code
_entity_poly.pdbx_strand_id
1 'polypeptide(L)'
;MHISLDIPWWTTIVIGTICVRIIIFPLVVKAQKNMIKLSNHMPVITQMQQRMTEARQSGDQYESARAATELMQYMKKSDVSVLRNFIVPLVQAPVFLSFFLALRGMANAPVESLKHGGFWWLQDLTIHDPYYIMPIVTSVTMYITIELGADGTDLKTMGMLRYVLRALPFVILPFMIHFPGAILTYWASANFISLIQTGLLKVPYIRKALDMPIRIKHASPVAGSNRNFVEEFRESWTNMKISKQLAARERADAIQFSAAGKGPIIKTFKYDPTKQKGQSTILTKNR
;
A
#
# COMPACT_ATOMS: atom_id res chain seq x y z
N MET A 1 -32.85 2.78 -8.27
CA MET A 1 -32.63 4.24 -8.21
C MET A 1 -33.18 4.93 -9.44
N HIS A 2 -32.62 4.72 -10.64
CA HIS A 2 -33.15 5.28 -11.89
C HIS A 2 -34.67 5.08 -12.07
N ILE A 3 -35.15 3.83 -12.02
CA ILE A 3 -36.57 3.50 -12.25
C ILE A 3 -37.48 4.01 -11.12
N SER A 4 -37.04 3.91 -9.87
CA SER A 4 -37.88 4.22 -8.70
C SER A 4 -37.97 5.71 -8.37
N LEU A 5 -36.95 6.50 -8.75
CA LEU A 5 -36.85 7.93 -8.44
C LEU A 5 -36.96 8.81 -9.70
N ASP A 6 -37.14 8.19 -10.87
CA ASP A 6 -37.23 8.83 -12.19
C ASP A 6 -36.11 9.85 -12.47
N ILE A 7 -34.90 9.53 -12.00
CA ILE A 7 -33.72 10.39 -12.17
C ILE A 7 -32.88 9.95 -13.37
N PRO A 8 -32.23 10.88 -14.10
CA PRO A 8 -31.33 10.52 -15.19
C PRO A 8 -30.22 9.53 -14.80
N TRP A 9 -29.72 8.75 -15.76
CA TRP A 9 -28.68 7.77 -15.52
C TRP A 9 -27.38 8.39 -15.02
N TRP A 10 -26.97 9.55 -15.56
CA TRP A 10 -25.77 10.23 -15.09
C TRP A 10 -25.87 10.56 -13.60
N THR A 11 -27.03 11.02 -13.13
CA THR A 11 -27.30 11.32 -11.72
C THR A 11 -27.28 10.05 -10.89
N THR A 12 -27.88 8.96 -11.39
CA THR A 12 -27.86 7.65 -10.73
C THR A 12 -26.43 7.14 -10.52
N ILE A 13 -25.57 7.27 -11.54
CA ILE A 13 -24.15 6.89 -11.47
C ILE A 13 -23.42 7.74 -10.42
N VAL A 14 -23.64 9.06 -10.43
CA VAL A 14 -23.03 9.99 -9.46
C VAL A 14 -23.47 9.66 -8.03
N ILE A 15 -24.76 9.48 -7.78
CA ILE A 15 -25.30 9.13 -6.46
C ILE A 15 -24.74 7.79 -5.98
N GLY A 16 -24.73 6.76 -6.85
CA GLY A 16 -24.13 5.47 -6.52
C GLY A 16 -22.66 5.59 -6.11
N THR A 17 -21.92 6.45 -6.81
CA THR A 17 -20.52 6.75 -6.49
C THR A 17 -20.38 7.46 -5.15
N ILE A 18 -21.23 8.45 -4.86
CA ILE A 18 -21.26 9.16 -3.58
C ILE A 18 -21.53 8.19 -2.42
N CYS A 19 -22.55 7.34 -2.54
CA CYS A 19 -22.89 6.36 -1.50
C CYS A 19 -21.70 5.46 -1.16
N VAL A 20 -21.05 4.90 -2.17
CA VAL A 20 -19.88 4.03 -1.97
C VAL A 20 -18.71 4.80 -1.38
N ARG A 21 -18.48 6.05 -1.83
CA ARG A 21 -17.42 6.91 -1.30
C ARG A 21 -17.66 7.30 0.16
N ILE A 22 -18.91 7.50 0.59
CA ILE A 22 -19.27 7.74 1.98
C ILE A 22 -18.99 6.50 2.82
N ILE A 23 -19.36 5.31 2.35
CA ILE A 23 -19.11 4.04 3.06
C ILE A 23 -17.60 3.80 3.25
N ILE A 24 -16.79 4.11 2.23
CA ILE A 24 -15.33 3.92 2.26
C ILE A 24 -14.63 5.06 3.01
N PHE A 25 -15.26 6.23 3.20
CA PHE A 25 -14.62 7.41 3.77
C PHE A 25 -13.95 7.18 5.15
N PRO A 26 -14.57 6.48 6.13
CA PRO A 26 -13.91 6.20 7.41
C PRO A 26 -12.60 5.42 7.25
N LEU A 27 -12.52 4.51 6.26
CA LEU A 27 -11.31 3.77 5.94
C LEU A 27 -10.22 4.71 5.38
N VAL A 28 -10.60 5.63 4.49
CA VAL A 28 -9.70 6.65 3.94
C VAL A 28 -9.13 7.52 5.07
N VAL A 29 -9.96 7.97 6.01
CA VAL A 29 -9.51 8.74 7.18
C VAL A 29 -8.48 7.95 8.01
N LYS A 30 -8.75 6.67 8.30
CA LYS A 30 -7.80 5.82 9.05
C LYS A 30 -6.46 5.66 8.34
N ALA A 31 -6.47 5.47 7.02
CA ALA A 31 -5.25 5.38 6.22
C ALA A 31 -4.48 6.71 6.22
N GLN A 32 -5.17 7.85 6.05
CA GLN A 32 -4.57 9.18 6.11
C GLN A 32 -3.91 9.47 7.46
N LYS A 33 -4.56 9.11 8.58
CA LYS A 33 -3.95 9.22 9.93
C LYS A 33 -2.66 8.42 10.03
N ASN A 34 -2.68 7.16 9.60
CA ASN A 34 -1.50 6.29 9.63
C ASN A 34 -0.38 6.83 8.72
N MET A 35 -0.73 7.40 7.57
CA MET A 35 0.22 8.01 6.65
C MET A 35 0.91 9.25 7.24
N ILE A 36 0.17 10.11 7.95
CA ILE A 36 0.79 11.25 8.66
C ILE A 36 1.74 10.76 9.77
N LYS A 37 1.33 9.77 10.58
CA LYS A 37 2.23 9.16 11.58
C LYS A 37 3.48 8.60 10.91
N LEU A 38 3.31 7.83 9.84
CA LEU A 38 4.41 7.27 9.07
C LEU A 38 5.36 8.37 8.57
N SER A 39 4.84 9.45 8.00
CA SER A 39 5.62 10.61 7.54
C SER A 39 6.46 11.23 8.67
N ASN A 40 5.94 11.29 9.90
CA ASN A 40 6.67 11.82 11.06
C ASN A 40 7.79 10.86 11.53
N HIS A 41 7.62 9.54 11.33
CA HIS A 41 8.62 8.53 11.69
C HIS A 41 9.60 8.20 10.54
N MET A 42 9.34 8.66 9.31
CA MET A 42 10.19 8.44 8.15
C MET A 42 11.69 8.72 8.39
N PRO A 43 12.14 9.84 8.99
CA PRO A 43 13.57 10.11 9.16
C PRO A 43 14.29 9.03 9.98
N VAL A 44 13.65 8.54 11.05
CA VAL A 44 14.22 7.47 11.88
C VAL A 44 14.20 6.14 11.13
N ILE A 45 13.10 5.84 10.43
CA ILE A 45 12.97 4.64 9.60
C ILE A 45 14.06 4.62 8.52
N THR A 46 14.33 5.74 7.86
CA THR A 46 15.37 5.84 6.82
C THR A 46 16.77 5.63 7.39
N GLN A 47 17.08 6.15 8.58
CA GLN A 47 18.37 5.92 9.23
C GLN A 47 18.56 4.44 9.62
N MET A 48 17.51 3.80 10.16
CA MET A 48 17.57 2.37 10.48
C MET A 48 17.69 1.50 9.21
N GLN A 49 17.03 1.88 8.12
CA GLN A 49 17.17 1.23 6.81
C GLN A 49 18.59 1.38 6.23
N GLN A 50 19.22 2.54 6.39
CA GLN A 50 20.61 2.75 5.97
C GLN A 50 21.57 1.83 6.75
N ARG A 51 21.46 1.79 8.08
CA ARG A 51 22.27 0.86 8.91
C ARG A 51 22.09 -0.60 8.52
N MET A 52 20.85 -1.02 8.27
CA MET A 52 20.55 -2.38 7.79
C MET A 52 21.22 -2.65 6.43
N THR A 53 21.24 -1.66 5.54
CA THR A 53 21.85 -1.78 4.20
C THR A 53 23.37 -1.81 4.28
N GLU A 54 23.98 -0.98 5.14
CA GLU A 54 25.42 -0.96 5.40
C GLU A 54 25.92 -2.29 6.00
N ALA A 55 25.24 -2.81 7.03
CA ALA A 55 25.55 -4.12 7.63
C ALA A 55 25.42 -5.27 6.61
N ARG A 56 24.50 -5.13 5.65
CA ARG A 56 24.36 -6.11 4.57
C ARG A 56 25.50 -6.00 3.55
N GLN A 57 25.92 -4.79 3.21
CA GLN A 57 27.04 -4.55 2.28
C GLN A 57 28.38 -4.98 2.87
N SER A 58 28.55 -4.90 4.19
CA SER A 58 29.74 -5.42 4.89
C SER A 58 29.79 -6.95 4.96
N GLY A 59 28.74 -7.66 4.54
CA GLY A 59 28.65 -9.12 4.59
C GLY A 59 28.25 -9.69 5.96
N ASP A 60 27.93 -8.84 6.93
CA ASP A 60 27.51 -9.27 8.26
C ASP A 60 26.03 -9.66 8.26
N GLN A 61 25.78 -10.95 8.05
CA GLN A 61 24.42 -11.50 8.06
C GLN A 61 23.75 -11.40 9.43
N TYR A 62 24.51 -11.39 10.52
CA TYR A 62 23.96 -11.32 11.87
C TYR A 62 23.54 -9.90 12.23
N GLU A 63 24.39 -8.91 11.95
CA GLU A 63 24.05 -7.51 12.21
C GLU A 63 22.96 -7.00 11.28
N SER A 64 22.94 -7.41 10.00
CA SER A 64 21.83 -7.07 9.09
C SER A 64 20.49 -7.67 9.53
N ALA A 65 20.52 -8.91 10.04
CA ALA A 65 19.36 -9.56 10.65
C ALA A 65 18.85 -8.79 11.88
N ARG A 66 19.76 -8.45 12.79
CA ARG A 66 19.45 -7.68 14.00
C ARG A 66 18.86 -6.31 13.66
N ALA A 67 19.48 -5.57 12.75
CA ALA A 67 19.00 -4.27 12.31
C ALA A 67 17.60 -4.34 11.67
N ALA A 68 17.30 -5.41 10.91
CA ALA A 68 15.97 -5.63 10.35
C ALA A 68 14.91 -5.88 11.44
N THR A 69 15.24 -6.68 12.45
CA THR A 69 14.34 -6.94 13.59
C THR A 69 14.14 -5.66 14.42
N GLU A 70 15.18 -4.87 14.66
CA GLU A 70 15.08 -3.58 15.35
C GLU A 70 14.18 -2.60 14.60
N LEU A 71 14.30 -2.50 13.27
CA LEU A 71 13.42 -1.68 12.43
C LEU A 71 11.95 -2.14 12.54
N MET A 72 11.69 -3.45 12.46
CA MET A 72 10.34 -3.99 12.60
C MET A 72 9.75 -3.72 13.99
N GLN A 73 10.56 -3.91 15.04
CA GLN A 73 10.15 -3.61 16.41
C GLN A 73 9.86 -2.13 16.61
N TYR A 74 10.67 -1.24 16.02
CA TYR A 74 10.44 0.20 16.06
C TYR A 74 9.11 0.59 15.39
N MET A 75 8.84 0.06 14.19
CA MET A 75 7.57 0.30 13.49
C MET A 75 6.36 -0.20 14.29
N LYS A 76 6.48 -1.39 14.92
CA LYS A 76 5.44 -1.96 15.78
C LYS A 76 5.22 -1.12 17.05
N LYS A 77 6.30 -0.72 17.74
CA LYS A 77 6.26 0.12 18.95
C LYS A 77 5.66 1.50 18.66
N SER A 78 5.90 2.04 17.47
CA SER A 78 5.40 3.35 17.05
C SER A 78 3.98 3.29 16.44
N ASP A 79 3.33 2.11 16.35
CA ASP A 79 2.04 1.88 15.67
C ASP A 79 2.01 2.49 14.25
N VAL A 80 3.10 2.31 13.50
CA VAL A 80 3.17 2.72 12.09
C VAL A 80 3.31 1.50 11.19
N SER A 81 2.49 1.44 10.14
CA SER A 81 2.53 0.34 9.18
C SER A 81 2.33 0.84 7.77
N VAL A 82 3.22 0.47 6.86
CA VAL A 82 3.04 0.76 5.42
C VAL A 82 1.84 -0.02 4.87
N LEU A 83 1.62 -1.25 5.35
CA LEU A 83 0.51 -2.12 4.91
C LEU A 83 -0.87 -1.50 5.20
N ARG A 84 -1.02 -0.77 6.29
CA ARG A 84 -2.28 -0.11 6.66
C ARG A 84 -2.68 0.96 5.63
N ASN A 85 -1.74 1.52 4.85
CA ASN A 85 -2.05 2.47 3.78
C ASN A 85 -2.53 1.76 2.49
N PHE A 86 -2.09 0.53 2.23
CA PHE A 86 -2.51 -0.25 1.06
C PHE A 86 -3.94 -0.79 1.16
N ILE A 87 -4.58 -0.72 2.32
CA ILE A 87 -5.97 -1.19 2.49
C ILE A 87 -6.96 -0.40 1.62
N VAL A 88 -6.71 0.90 1.42
CA VAL A 88 -7.58 1.78 0.64
C VAL A 88 -7.60 1.36 -0.84
N PRO A 89 -6.45 1.29 -1.55
CA PRO A 89 -6.44 0.82 -2.93
C PRO A 89 -6.93 -0.63 -3.05
N LEU A 90 -6.66 -1.48 -2.04
CA LEU A 90 -7.14 -2.88 -2.04
C LEU A 90 -8.67 -2.98 -2.02
N VAL A 91 -9.35 -2.08 -1.30
CA VAL A 91 -10.82 -2.01 -1.29
C VAL A 91 -11.36 -1.25 -2.50
N GLN A 92 -10.66 -0.21 -2.96
CA GLN A 92 -11.10 0.61 -4.09
C GLN A 92 -11.01 -0.14 -5.43
N ALA A 93 -10.00 -0.98 -5.64
CA ALA A 93 -9.82 -1.67 -6.92
C ALA A 93 -10.99 -2.62 -7.27
N PRO A 94 -11.48 -3.49 -6.36
CA PRO A 94 -12.68 -4.29 -6.63
C PRO A 94 -13.92 -3.44 -6.89
N VAL A 95 -14.12 -2.38 -6.10
CA VAL A 95 -15.25 -1.45 -6.28
C VAL A 95 -15.20 -0.79 -7.66
N PHE A 96 -14.04 -0.28 -8.06
CA PHE A 96 -13.82 0.30 -9.38
C PHE A 96 -14.12 -0.72 -10.48
N LEU A 97 -13.60 -1.95 -10.35
CA LEU A 97 -13.82 -3.01 -11.32
C LEU A 97 -15.31 -3.39 -11.42
N SER A 98 -16.03 -3.44 -10.30
CA SER A 98 -17.47 -3.69 -10.29
C SER A 98 -18.26 -2.62 -11.06
N PHE A 99 -18.01 -1.33 -10.79
CA PHE A 99 -18.64 -0.24 -11.52
C PHE A 99 -18.24 -0.27 -13.00
N PHE A 100 -16.96 -0.48 -13.29
CA PHE A 100 -16.45 -0.53 -14.66
C PHE A 100 -17.12 -1.65 -15.46
N LEU A 101 -17.14 -2.88 -14.95
CA LEU A 101 -17.75 -4.02 -15.64
C LEU A 101 -19.27 -3.86 -15.77
N ALA A 102 -19.94 -3.35 -14.75
CA ALA A 102 -21.39 -3.11 -14.80
C ALA A 102 -21.74 -2.05 -15.85
N LEU A 103 -21.10 -0.87 -15.81
CA LEU A 103 -21.36 0.22 -16.75
C LEU A 103 -20.97 -0.16 -18.17
N ARG A 104 -19.84 -0.86 -18.34
CA ARG A 104 -19.44 -1.38 -19.66
C ARG A 104 -20.42 -2.42 -20.19
N GLY A 105 -20.88 -3.33 -19.35
CA GLY A 105 -21.89 -4.33 -19.72
C GLY A 105 -23.20 -3.68 -20.16
N MET A 106 -23.68 -2.68 -19.42
CA MET A 106 -24.90 -1.94 -19.75
C MET A 106 -24.76 -1.08 -21.02
N ALA A 107 -23.59 -0.50 -21.27
CA ALA A 107 -23.32 0.23 -22.49
C ALA A 107 -23.24 -0.68 -23.72
N ASN A 108 -22.67 -1.88 -23.57
CA ASN A 108 -22.51 -2.86 -24.65
C ASN A 108 -23.80 -3.64 -24.98
N ALA A 109 -24.68 -3.83 -24.00
CA ALA A 109 -26.00 -4.45 -24.18
C ALA A 109 -27.10 -3.37 -24.37
N PRO A 110 -26.78 -2.27 -25.08
CA PRO A 110 -27.26 -0.90 -24.88
C PRO A 110 -28.65 -0.82 -24.26
N VAL A 111 -28.69 -0.64 -22.94
CA VAL A 111 -29.95 -0.37 -22.22
C VAL A 111 -30.53 0.91 -22.79
N GLU A 112 -31.75 0.88 -23.34
CA GLU A 112 -32.32 2.02 -24.07
C GLU A 112 -32.34 3.31 -23.25
N SER A 113 -32.62 3.21 -21.95
CA SER A 113 -32.65 4.37 -21.08
C SER A 113 -31.28 5.04 -20.89
N LEU A 114 -30.14 4.36 -21.12
CA LEU A 114 -28.81 4.98 -21.11
C LEU A 114 -28.57 5.91 -22.30
N LYS A 115 -29.29 5.72 -23.42
CA LYS A 115 -29.16 6.57 -24.62
C LYS A 115 -29.75 7.97 -24.44
N HIS A 116 -30.68 8.11 -23.52
CA HIS A 116 -31.36 9.39 -23.22
C HIS A 116 -31.09 9.86 -21.78
N GLY A 117 -30.32 9.09 -21.00
CA GLY A 117 -30.08 9.34 -19.58
C GLY A 117 -28.81 10.13 -19.27
N GLY A 118 -28.15 10.71 -20.27
CA GLY A 118 -26.95 11.52 -20.14
C GLY A 118 -27.23 12.99 -19.79
N PHE A 119 -26.23 13.86 -20.00
CA PHE A 119 -26.28 15.27 -19.61
C PHE A 119 -25.60 16.17 -20.64
N TRP A 120 -26.14 17.39 -20.79
CA TRP A 120 -25.58 18.45 -21.63
C TRP A 120 -25.21 17.97 -23.06
N TRP A 121 -23.91 17.87 -23.39
CA TRP A 121 -23.41 17.46 -24.70
C TRP A 121 -23.33 15.93 -24.88
N LEU A 122 -23.45 15.17 -23.80
CA LEU A 122 -23.34 13.71 -23.77
C LEU A 122 -24.66 13.11 -23.31
N GLN A 123 -25.66 13.15 -24.19
CA GLN A 123 -27.00 12.60 -23.90
C GLN A 123 -27.03 11.07 -23.95
N ASP A 124 -26.30 10.48 -24.91
CA ASP A 124 -26.12 9.05 -25.02
C ASP A 124 -24.87 8.61 -24.26
N LEU A 125 -25.07 7.88 -23.15
CA LEU A 125 -23.99 7.38 -22.31
C LEU A 125 -23.38 6.05 -22.81
N THR A 126 -23.96 5.44 -23.84
CA THR A 126 -23.50 4.16 -24.41
C THR A 126 -22.37 4.35 -25.41
N ILE A 127 -22.28 5.52 -26.03
CA ILE A 127 -21.24 5.89 -26.99
C ILE A 127 -20.07 6.60 -26.31
N HIS A 128 -18.94 6.71 -27.01
CA HIS A 128 -17.82 7.55 -26.57
C HIS A 128 -18.17 9.04 -26.69
N ASP A 129 -17.51 9.89 -25.91
CA ASP A 129 -17.75 11.35 -25.96
C ASP A 129 -17.38 11.92 -27.35
N PRO A 130 -18.34 12.50 -28.11
CA PRO A 130 -18.08 13.07 -29.43
C PRO A 130 -17.13 14.27 -29.40
N TYR A 131 -17.06 14.99 -28.28
CA TYR A 131 -16.30 16.22 -28.13
C TYR A 131 -15.01 16.04 -27.31
N TYR A 132 -14.75 14.80 -26.85
CA TYR A 132 -13.59 14.46 -26.02
C TYR A 132 -13.47 15.26 -24.70
N ILE A 133 -14.53 15.95 -24.27
CA ILE A 133 -14.51 16.78 -23.06
C ILE A 133 -14.36 15.89 -21.82
N MET A 134 -15.12 14.81 -21.72
CA MET A 134 -15.12 13.88 -20.59
C MET A 134 -13.78 13.18 -20.36
N PRO A 135 -13.10 12.61 -21.38
CA PRO A 135 -11.75 12.09 -21.23
C PRO A 135 -10.76 13.14 -20.70
N ILE A 136 -10.79 14.36 -21.25
CA ILE A 136 -9.89 15.44 -20.82
C ILE A 136 -10.16 15.84 -19.37
N VAL A 137 -11.43 16.07 -19.01
CA VAL A 137 -11.83 16.41 -17.63
C VAL A 137 -11.43 15.29 -16.67
N THR A 138 -11.63 14.03 -17.05
CA THR A 138 -11.26 12.88 -16.21
C THR A 138 -9.74 12.81 -16.02
N SER A 139 -8.95 13.02 -17.07
CA SER A 139 -7.48 13.02 -17.00
C SER A 139 -6.95 14.18 -16.16
N VAL A 140 -7.46 15.40 -16.35
CA VAL A 140 -7.08 16.58 -15.56
C VAL A 140 -7.45 16.40 -14.09
N THR A 141 -8.68 15.96 -13.80
CA THR A 141 -9.10 15.71 -12.42
C THR A 141 -8.31 14.58 -11.76
N MET A 142 -7.93 13.54 -12.51
CA MET A 142 -7.05 12.48 -12.03
C MET A 142 -5.65 13.03 -11.71
N TYR A 143 -5.08 13.86 -12.58
CA TYR A 143 -3.80 14.54 -12.33
C TYR A 143 -3.84 15.37 -11.05
N ILE A 144 -4.87 16.21 -10.89
CA ILE A 144 -5.06 17.01 -9.66
C ILE A 144 -5.25 16.10 -8.44
N THR A 145 -5.99 14.99 -8.58
CA THR A 145 -6.20 14.05 -7.47
C THR A 145 -4.88 13.39 -7.05
N ILE A 146 -4.01 13.04 -7.99
CA ILE A 146 -2.67 12.51 -7.70
C ILE A 146 -1.82 13.58 -6.99
N GLU A 147 -1.84 14.81 -7.49
CA GLU A 147 -1.04 15.91 -6.94
C GLU A 147 -1.50 16.34 -5.53
N LEU A 148 -2.82 16.40 -5.29
CA LEU A 148 -3.38 16.76 -3.97
C LEU A 148 -3.43 15.57 -3.01
N GLY A 149 -3.67 14.35 -3.52
CA GLY A 149 -3.66 13.12 -2.73
C GLY A 149 -2.26 12.77 -2.22
N ALA A 150 -1.22 13.24 -2.91
CA ALA A 150 0.17 13.20 -2.48
C ALA A 150 0.45 14.05 -1.22
N ASP A 151 -0.46 14.91 -0.75
CA ASP A 151 -0.17 15.73 0.42
C ASP A 151 -0.03 14.95 1.75
N GLY A 152 -0.29 13.64 1.75
CA GLY A 152 0.01 12.75 2.88
C GLY A 152 1.39 12.08 2.83
N THR A 153 1.96 11.90 1.64
CA THR A 153 3.29 11.31 1.40
C THR A 153 4.09 12.30 0.59
N ASP A 154 5.12 12.92 1.19
CA ASP A 154 5.93 13.89 0.47
C ASP A 154 6.38 13.28 -0.87
N LEU A 155 5.82 13.77 -1.98
CA LEU A 155 6.02 13.21 -3.33
C LEU A 155 7.51 13.29 -3.72
N LYS A 156 8.28 14.12 -3.01
CA LYS A 156 9.73 14.23 -3.06
C LYS A 156 10.43 12.95 -2.60
N THR A 157 9.86 12.21 -1.65
CA THR A 157 10.40 10.96 -1.12
C THR A 157 10.16 9.77 -2.06
N MET A 158 9.33 9.93 -3.10
CA MET A 158 8.98 8.87 -4.04
C MET A 158 9.93 8.76 -5.26
N GLY A 159 10.99 9.56 -5.32
CA GLY A 159 12.00 9.45 -6.38
C GLY A 159 11.39 9.50 -7.79
N MET A 160 11.74 8.53 -8.65
CA MET A 160 11.23 8.42 -10.03
C MET A 160 9.72 8.13 -10.10
N LEU A 161 9.14 7.46 -9.09
CA LEU A 161 7.73 7.09 -9.08
C LEU A 161 6.81 8.31 -9.19
N ARG A 162 7.23 9.48 -8.68
CA ARG A 162 6.47 10.74 -8.82
C ARG A 162 6.21 11.11 -10.28
N TYR A 163 7.20 10.89 -11.16
CA TYR A 163 7.09 11.22 -12.57
C TYR A 163 6.18 10.24 -13.28
N VAL A 164 6.29 8.95 -12.93
CA VAL A 164 5.41 7.90 -13.44
C VAL A 164 3.95 8.20 -13.07
N LEU A 165 3.68 8.52 -11.80
CA LEU A 165 2.33 8.83 -11.33
C LEU A 165 1.77 10.10 -11.98
N ARG A 166 2.59 11.13 -12.21
CA ARG A 166 2.17 12.36 -12.90
C ARG A 166 1.94 12.16 -14.40
N ALA A 167 2.68 11.27 -15.05
CA ALA A 167 2.50 10.94 -16.46
C ALA A 167 1.26 10.04 -16.68
N LEU A 168 0.87 9.25 -15.67
CA LEU A 168 -0.19 8.25 -15.77
C LEU A 168 -1.52 8.78 -16.36
N PRO A 169 -2.06 9.95 -15.93
CA PRO A 169 -3.32 10.47 -16.48
C PRO A 169 -3.23 10.79 -17.98
N PHE A 170 -2.06 11.20 -18.46
CA PHE A 170 -1.83 11.54 -19.86
C PHE A 170 -1.60 10.29 -20.72
N VAL A 171 -0.93 9.28 -20.16
CA VAL A 171 -0.73 7.98 -20.82
C VAL A 171 -2.06 7.22 -20.99
N ILE A 172 -2.97 7.33 -20.01
CA ILE A 172 -4.28 6.66 -20.05
C ILE A 172 -5.29 7.42 -20.94
N LEU A 173 -5.09 8.72 -21.19
CA LEU A 173 -6.03 9.57 -21.94
C LEU A 173 -6.42 9.00 -23.33
N PRO A 174 -5.50 8.52 -24.20
CA PRO A 174 -5.88 7.95 -25.50
C PRO A 174 -6.80 6.74 -25.38
N PHE A 175 -6.65 5.94 -24.31
CA PHE A 175 -7.51 4.80 -24.05
C PHE A 175 -8.91 5.23 -23.56
N MET A 176 -8.97 6.30 -22.74
CA MET A 176 -10.24 6.85 -22.24
C MET A 176 -11.14 7.37 -23.35
N ILE A 177 -10.57 7.84 -24.45
CA ILE A 177 -11.33 8.33 -25.62
C ILE A 177 -12.24 7.24 -26.20
N HIS A 178 -11.85 5.96 -26.08
CA HIS A 178 -12.63 4.83 -26.61
C HIS A 178 -13.66 4.28 -25.61
N PHE A 179 -13.76 4.82 -24.41
CA PHE A 179 -14.69 4.32 -23.41
C PHE A 179 -16.08 4.97 -23.52
N PRO A 180 -17.15 4.20 -23.27
CA PRO A 180 -18.50 4.74 -23.16
C PRO A 180 -18.61 5.88 -22.14
N GLY A 181 -19.45 6.85 -22.44
CA GLY A 181 -19.76 8.00 -21.60
C GLY A 181 -20.17 7.63 -20.18
N ALA A 182 -20.87 6.52 -20.00
CA ALA A 182 -21.25 5.99 -18.68
C ALA A 182 -20.04 5.75 -17.77
N ILE A 183 -18.97 5.14 -18.31
CA ILE A 183 -17.75 4.83 -17.56
C ILE A 183 -17.02 6.12 -17.20
N LEU A 184 -16.92 7.06 -18.13
CA LEU A 184 -16.26 8.34 -17.90
C LEU A 184 -17.02 9.21 -16.89
N THR A 185 -18.36 9.14 -16.89
CA THR A 185 -19.21 9.81 -15.90
C THR A 185 -18.93 9.29 -14.49
N TYR A 186 -18.83 7.97 -14.33
CA TYR A 186 -18.40 7.36 -13.07
C TYR A 186 -17.00 7.81 -12.66
N TRP A 187 -16.03 7.76 -13.59
CA TRP A 187 -14.65 8.08 -13.26
C TRP A 187 -14.45 9.55 -12.90
N ALA A 188 -15.03 10.46 -13.68
CA ALA A 188 -15.01 11.89 -13.41
C ALA A 188 -15.63 12.19 -12.03
N SER A 189 -16.83 11.66 -11.76
CA SER A 189 -17.50 11.87 -10.46
C SER A 189 -16.69 11.30 -9.30
N ALA A 190 -16.08 10.12 -9.46
CA ALA A 190 -15.19 9.53 -8.47
C ALA A 190 -13.95 10.42 -8.17
N ASN A 191 -13.35 11.02 -9.20
CA ASN A 191 -12.25 11.97 -9.03
C ASN A 191 -12.71 13.23 -8.31
N PHE A 192 -13.81 13.85 -8.74
CA PHE A 192 -14.37 15.04 -8.07
C PHE A 192 -14.67 14.80 -6.60
N ILE A 193 -15.29 13.66 -6.26
CA ILE A 193 -15.56 13.29 -4.86
C ILE A 193 -14.24 13.11 -4.10
N SER A 194 -13.21 12.51 -4.73
CA SER A 194 -11.89 12.36 -4.11
C SER A 194 -11.21 13.71 -3.85
N LEU A 195 -11.36 14.67 -4.76
CA LEU A 195 -10.89 16.05 -4.58
C LEU A 195 -11.62 16.74 -3.43
N ILE A 196 -12.95 16.60 -3.35
CA ILE A 196 -13.74 17.12 -2.24
C ILE A 196 -13.30 16.50 -0.91
N GLN A 197 -13.17 15.17 -0.84
CA GLN A 197 -12.69 14.46 0.35
C GLN A 197 -11.30 14.95 0.77
N THR A 198 -10.39 15.12 -0.18
CA THR A 198 -9.03 15.62 0.08
C THR A 198 -9.06 17.07 0.57
N GLY A 199 -9.89 17.92 -0.03
CA GLY A 199 -10.10 19.30 0.40
C GLY A 199 -10.66 19.38 1.82
N LEU A 200 -11.69 18.59 2.14
CA LEU A 200 -12.28 18.49 3.47
C LEU A 200 -11.25 18.09 4.53
N LEU A 201 -10.39 17.10 4.22
CA LEU A 201 -9.34 16.65 5.15
C LEU A 201 -8.20 17.67 5.33
N LYS A 202 -8.12 18.72 4.51
CA LYS A 202 -7.17 19.83 4.72
C LYS A 202 -7.72 20.90 5.66
N VAL A 203 -9.05 21.02 5.79
CA VAL A 203 -9.69 22.05 6.62
C VAL A 203 -9.38 21.82 8.11
N PRO A 204 -8.71 22.75 8.82
CA PRO A 204 -8.26 22.56 10.21
C PRO A 204 -9.36 22.11 11.17
N TYR A 205 -10.58 22.64 11.01
CA TYR A 205 -11.73 22.26 11.81
C TYR A 205 -12.07 20.77 11.68
N ILE A 206 -12.11 20.25 10.45
CA ILE A 206 -12.37 18.84 10.16
C ILE A 206 -11.20 17.98 10.67
N ARG A 207 -9.96 18.45 10.55
CA ARG A 207 -8.78 17.76 11.10
C ARG A 207 -8.88 17.57 12.61
N LYS A 208 -9.35 18.61 13.31
CA LYS A 208 -9.58 18.58 14.76
C LYS A 208 -10.73 17.65 15.12
N ALA A 209 -11.86 17.75 14.42
CA ALA A 209 -13.03 16.89 14.65
C ALA A 209 -12.73 15.40 14.39
N LEU A 210 -11.83 15.11 13.46
CA LEU A 210 -11.40 13.75 13.14
C LEU A 210 -10.16 13.31 13.93
N ASP A 211 -9.65 14.03 14.93
CA ASP A 211 -8.43 13.69 15.68
C ASP A 211 -7.25 13.28 14.76
N MET A 212 -6.95 14.11 13.77
CA MET A 212 -5.86 13.83 12.85
C MET A 212 -4.52 14.32 13.43
N PRO A 213 -3.46 13.49 13.37
CA PRO A 213 -2.15 13.87 13.87
C PRO A 213 -1.57 15.06 13.08
N ILE A 214 -0.71 15.83 13.74
CA ILE A 214 -0.02 16.96 13.14
C ILE A 214 1.11 16.41 12.27
N ARG A 215 1.21 16.92 11.04
CA ARG A 215 2.30 16.57 10.11
C ARG A 215 3.51 17.43 10.46
N ILE A 216 4.60 16.80 10.85
CA ILE A 216 5.89 17.47 11.09
C ILE A 216 6.61 17.54 9.75
N LYS A 217 6.95 18.75 9.30
CA LYS A 217 7.76 18.95 8.10
C LYS A 217 9.22 18.67 8.47
N HIS A 218 9.72 17.50 8.10
CA HIS A 218 11.15 17.22 8.17
C HIS A 218 11.85 17.84 6.96
N ALA A 219 13.05 18.39 7.15
CA ALA A 219 13.92 18.71 6.01
C ALA A 219 14.16 17.41 5.25
N SER A 220 13.94 17.42 3.93
CA SER A 220 14.16 16.24 3.10
C SER A 220 15.60 15.73 3.35
N PRO A 221 15.80 14.43 3.63
CA PRO A 221 17.15 13.91 3.68
C PRO A 221 17.82 14.22 2.35
N VAL A 222 19.00 14.82 2.42
CA VAL A 222 19.80 15.22 1.26
C VAL A 222 19.79 14.05 0.28
N ALA A 223 19.32 14.34 -0.94
CA ALA A 223 19.33 13.41 -2.06
C ALA A 223 20.79 13.07 -2.39
N GLY A 224 21.30 12.04 -1.74
CA GLY A 224 22.63 11.50 -1.91
C GLY A 224 22.51 10.04 -2.35
N SER A 225 21.96 9.80 -3.53
CA SER A 225 22.27 8.56 -4.24
C SER A 225 21.91 8.71 -5.71
N ASN A 226 22.93 8.82 -6.55
CA ASN A 226 22.83 8.67 -7.99
C ASN A 226 22.67 7.19 -8.37
N ARG A 227 21.90 6.43 -7.58
CA ARG A 227 21.69 4.98 -7.75
C ARG A 227 20.59 4.75 -8.76
N ASN A 228 20.82 3.81 -9.67
CA ASN A 228 19.87 3.47 -10.72
C ASN A 228 18.61 2.85 -10.08
N PHE A 229 17.41 3.26 -10.49
CA PHE A 229 16.12 2.75 -9.98
C PHE A 229 16.03 1.22 -9.95
N VAL A 230 16.65 0.55 -10.93
CA VAL A 230 16.71 -0.93 -11.00
C VAL A 230 17.50 -1.51 -9.83
N GLU A 231 18.58 -0.86 -9.41
CA GLU A 231 19.37 -1.28 -8.25
C GLU A 231 18.58 -1.09 -6.96
N GLU A 232 17.89 0.04 -6.80
CA GLU A 232 17.06 0.31 -5.63
C GLU A 232 15.90 -0.69 -5.50
N PHE A 233 15.24 -1.01 -6.62
CA PHE A 233 14.21 -2.04 -6.66
C PHE A 233 14.77 -3.44 -6.33
N ARG A 234 15.93 -3.80 -6.88
CA ARG A 234 16.61 -5.08 -6.62
C ARG A 234 17.08 -5.21 -5.18
N GLU A 235 17.60 -4.14 -4.60
CA GLU A 235 17.99 -4.05 -3.19
C GLU A 235 16.78 -4.26 -2.29
N SER A 236 15.67 -3.55 -2.54
CA SER A 236 14.41 -3.69 -1.81
C SER A 236 13.86 -5.11 -1.89
N TRP A 237 13.86 -5.73 -3.08
CA TRP A 237 13.42 -7.11 -3.25
C TRP A 237 14.28 -8.11 -2.48
N THR A 238 15.59 -7.88 -2.45
CA THR A 238 16.50 -8.76 -1.71
C THR A 238 16.36 -8.55 -0.20
N ASN A 239 16.17 -7.32 0.27
CA ASN A 239 15.87 -7.01 1.67
C ASN A 239 14.59 -7.71 2.14
N MET A 240 13.54 -7.70 1.31
CA MET A 240 12.28 -8.40 1.61
C MET A 240 12.43 -9.93 1.64
N LYS A 241 13.28 -10.51 0.78
CA LYS A 241 13.58 -11.95 0.83
C LYS A 241 14.29 -12.33 2.12
N ILE A 242 15.29 -11.54 2.52
CA ILE A 242 16.06 -11.76 3.75
C ILE A 242 15.15 -11.61 4.96
N SER A 243 14.33 -10.55 5.03
CA SER A 243 13.41 -10.36 6.16
C SER A 243 12.40 -11.52 6.30
N LYS A 244 11.92 -12.07 5.18
CA LYS A 244 11.08 -13.28 5.18
C LYS A 244 11.84 -14.52 5.68
N GLN A 245 13.09 -14.71 5.23
CA GLN A 245 13.94 -15.81 5.71
C GLN A 245 14.22 -15.70 7.20
N LEU A 246 14.48 -14.49 7.69
CA LEU A 246 14.73 -14.21 9.10
C LEU A 246 13.51 -14.50 9.96
N ALA A 247 12.33 -14.00 9.55
CA ALA A 247 11.08 -14.28 10.25
C ALA A 247 10.73 -15.78 10.25
N ALA A 248 11.11 -16.52 9.20
CA ALA A 248 10.97 -17.97 9.16
C ALA A 248 11.93 -18.68 10.13
N ARG A 249 13.18 -18.21 10.24
CA ARG A 249 14.15 -18.70 11.23
C ARG A 249 13.67 -18.44 12.66
N GLU A 250 13.26 -17.22 12.97
CA GLU A 250 12.70 -16.88 14.29
C GLU A 250 11.49 -17.76 14.65
N ARG A 251 10.60 -18.06 13.68
CA ARG A 251 9.50 -19.00 13.89
C ARG A 251 9.98 -20.42 14.14
N ALA A 252 10.97 -20.90 13.39
CA ALA A 252 11.54 -22.23 13.58
C ALA A 252 12.21 -22.35 14.95
N ASP A 253 12.98 -21.35 15.36
CA ASP A 253 13.64 -21.29 16.67
C ASP A 253 12.60 -21.25 17.81
N ALA A 254 11.53 -20.48 17.65
CA ALA A 254 10.43 -20.44 18.63
C ALA A 254 9.70 -21.79 18.74
N ILE A 255 9.48 -22.48 17.62
CA ILE A 255 8.89 -23.82 17.60
C ILE A 255 9.86 -24.81 18.26
N GLN A 256 11.15 -24.76 17.93
CA GLN A 256 12.17 -25.64 18.51
C GLN A 256 12.31 -25.41 20.02
N PHE A 257 12.30 -24.16 20.47
CA PHE A 257 12.33 -23.81 21.89
C PHE A 257 11.08 -24.30 22.61
N SER A 258 9.89 -24.09 22.03
CA SER A 258 8.64 -24.60 22.60
C SER A 258 8.60 -26.13 22.60
N ALA A 259 9.16 -26.79 21.60
CA ALA A 259 9.24 -28.25 21.51
C ALA A 259 10.24 -28.80 22.54
N ALA A 260 11.38 -28.15 22.75
CA ALA A 260 12.34 -28.52 23.78
C ALA A 260 11.76 -28.40 25.20
N GLY A 261 10.90 -27.39 25.45
CA GLY A 261 10.24 -27.21 26.75
C GLY A 261 9.04 -28.13 27.00
N LYS A 262 8.39 -28.66 25.96
CA LYS A 262 7.20 -29.54 26.07
C LYS A 262 7.47 -31.00 25.71
N GLY A 263 8.65 -31.28 25.18
CA GLY A 263 9.06 -32.60 24.76
C GLY A 263 9.39 -33.52 25.94
N PRO A 264 9.43 -34.84 25.73
CA PRO A 264 9.89 -35.78 26.73
C PRO A 264 11.34 -35.50 27.13
N ILE A 265 11.65 -35.60 28.42
CA ILE A 265 12.99 -35.35 28.96
C ILE A 265 13.98 -36.32 28.28
N ILE A 266 14.94 -35.75 27.54
CA ILE A 266 16.00 -36.52 26.90
C ILE A 266 16.99 -36.96 27.98
N LYS A 267 17.25 -38.25 28.09
CA LYS A 267 18.23 -38.79 29.05
C LYS A 267 19.63 -38.34 28.65
N THR A 268 20.24 -37.46 29.43
CA THR A 268 21.63 -37.02 29.27
C THR A 268 22.55 -37.78 30.22
N PHE A 269 23.75 -38.14 29.77
CA PHE A 269 24.75 -38.80 30.62
C PHE A 269 25.68 -37.76 31.26
N LYS A 270 26.07 -37.96 32.52
CA LYS A 270 27.01 -37.07 33.24
C LYS A 270 28.45 -37.14 32.70
N TYR A 271 28.76 -38.22 32.00
CA TYR A 271 30.04 -38.46 31.34
C TYR A 271 29.79 -38.73 29.86
N ASP A 272 30.77 -38.45 29.01
CA ASP A 272 30.70 -38.73 27.57
C ASP A 272 30.66 -40.24 27.34
N PRO A 273 29.52 -40.82 26.91
CA PRO A 273 29.38 -42.27 26.74
C PRO A 273 30.16 -42.79 25.53
N THR A 274 30.67 -41.90 24.66
CA THR A 274 31.44 -42.29 23.46
C THR A 274 32.93 -42.45 23.73
N LYS A 275 33.44 -41.94 24.86
CA LYS A 275 34.82 -42.16 25.30
C LYS A 275 34.89 -43.39 26.20
N GLN A 276 35.43 -44.49 25.69
CA GLN A 276 35.71 -45.68 26.50
C GLN A 276 36.61 -45.31 27.69
N LYS A 277 36.20 -45.68 28.90
CA LYS A 277 37.11 -45.71 30.07
C LYS A 277 38.26 -46.65 29.72
N GLY A 278 39.47 -46.12 29.62
CA GLY A 278 40.68 -46.92 29.47
C GLY A 278 40.69 -48.01 30.55
N GLN A 279 40.84 -49.27 30.13
CA GLN A 279 40.96 -50.42 31.01
C GLN A 279 42.10 -50.17 32.00
N SER A 280 41.77 -50.12 33.29
CA SER A 280 42.77 -50.18 34.36
C SER A 280 43.45 -51.54 34.29
N THR A 281 44.67 -51.60 33.77
CA THR A 281 45.53 -52.78 33.76
C THR A 281 45.79 -53.21 35.21
N ILE A 282 45.15 -54.30 35.64
CA ILE A 282 45.43 -54.94 36.93
C ILE A 282 46.78 -55.65 36.77
N LEU A 283 47.84 -55.09 37.37
CA LEU A 283 49.12 -55.78 37.53
C LEU A 283 48.93 -56.88 38.60
N THR A 284 48.70 -58.11 38.17
CA THR A 284 48.82 -59.29 39.04
C THR A 284 50.30 -59.51 39.36
N LYS A 285 50.66 -59.27 40.62
CA LYS A 285 51.98 -59.55 41.18
C LYS A 285 52.09 -61.05 41.43
N ASN A 286 52.74 -61.79 40.53
CA ASN A 286 53.15 -63.17 40.78
C ASN A 286 54.18 -63.21 41.91
N ARG A 287 54.04 -64.19 42.80
CA ARG A 287 54.94 -64.53 43.89
C ARG A 287 55.58 -65.88 43.60
#